data_AF-A0A7S4JQD4-F1
#
_entry.id   AF-A0A7S4JQD4-F1
#
_cell.length_a   1.000
_cell.length_b   1.000
_cell.length_c   1.000
_cell.angle_alpha   90.00
_cell.angle_beta   90.00
_cell.angle_gamma   90.00
#
_symmetry.space_group_name_H-M   'P 1'
#
loop_
_entity.id
_entity.type
_entity.pdbx_description
1 polymer ?
#
loop_
_entity_poly.entity_id
_entity_poly.type
_entity_poly.pdbx_seq_one_letter_code
_entity_poly.pdbx_strand_id
1 'polypeptide(L)'
;RALDTQHLLEGIYSYELYSAPLSNEYGHDSAAQCFSDSVLWYFIVGDTNQAKKQIDHIIQNHLPKLNPREVDNTMSLIFPLLLGMKELRMAERADNVLKRYVSDRFHEFGCSLNHWLTLYKPIVSLLQVATMDEMQVYHRKTLEEIEFWILKHGASCFSPAMQRDGYILVGELCWRISRRKSSVDEKRQHLAAMGIDLLNSALSAKGGNADEFMMRKAEFILQNIKDMKDRPHLKRRNSLKAAKAKVLGYVRTTRKTTKK
;
A
#
# COMPACT_ATOMS: atom_id res chain seq x y z
N ARG A 1 13.55 -0.59 18.93
CA ARG A 1 14.22 -1.89 18.65
C ARG A 1 14.34 -2.19 17.16
N ALA A 2 13.25 -2.35 16.39
CA ALA A 2 13.35 -2.68 14.96
C ALA A 2 14.15 -1.62 14.15
N LEU A 3 13.84 -0.33 14.36
CA LEU A 3 14.59 0.77 13.76
C LEU A 3 16.06 0.83 14.23
N ASP A 4 16.35 0.48 15.49
CA ASP A 4 17.73 0.42 15.99
C ASP A 4 18.53 -0.67 15.26
N THR A 5 17.91 -1.85 15.05
CA THR A 5 18.50 -2.92 14.24
C THR A 5 18.70 -2.49 12.79
N GLN A 6 17.73 -1.78 12.20
CA GLN A 6 17.86 -1.25 10.84
C GLN A 6 19.04 -0.29 10.71
N HIS A 7 19.27 0.60 11.68
CA HIS A 7 20.41 1.50 11.66
C HIS A 7 21.75 0.78 11.80
N LEU A 8 21.81 -0.29 12.59
CA LEU A 8 23.00 -1.15 12.63
C LEU A 8 23.22 -1.85 11.27
N LEU A 9 22.14 -2.34 10.65
CA LEU A 9 22.19 -2.99 9.36
C LEU A 9 22.69 -2.03 8.26
N GLU A 10 22.22 -0.78 8.25
CA GLU A 10 22.69 0.27 7.34
C GLU A 10 24.20 0.50 7.39
N GLY A 11 24.84 0.27 8.54
CA GLY A 11 26.29 0.42 8.70
C GLY A 11 27.11 -0.77 8.20
N ILE A 12 26.51 -1.96 8.07
CA ILE A 12 27.23 -3.20 7.75
C ILE A 12 26.82 -3.81 6.40
N TYR A 13 25.62 -3.53 5.91
CA TYR A 13 25.08 -4.19 4.73
C TYR A 13 25.41 -3.41 3.45
N SER A 14 26.17 -4.05 2.55
CA SER A 14 26.31 -3.64 1.15
C SER A 14 25.49 -4.58 0.26
N TYR A 15 24.54 -4.01 -0.47
CA TYR A 15 23.68 -4.76 -1.38
C TYR A 15 24.49 -5.54 -2.43
N GLU A 16 25.52 -4.91 -3.01
CA GLU A 16 26.39 -5.51 -4.02
C GLU A 16 27.15 -6.73 -3.51
N LEU A 17 27.61 -6.66 -2.25
CA LEU A 17 28.44 -7.70 -1.67
C LEU A 17 27.61 -8.86 -1.11
N TYR A 18 26.42 -8.57 -0.57
CA TYR A 18 25.69 -9.55 0.23
C TYR A 18 24.40 -10.04 -0.41
N SER A 19 23.76 -9.30 -1.31
CA SER A 19 22.41 -9.67 -1.77
C SER A 19 22.38 -11.01 -2.50
N ALA A 20 23.25 -11.20 -3.50
CA ALA A 20 23.30 -12.45 -4.25
C ALA A 20 23.73 -13.66 -3.38
N PRO A 21 24.79 -13.58 -2.54
CA PRO A 21 25.12 -14.66 -1.63
C PRO A 21 24.00 -15.01 -0.65
N LEU A 22 23.35 -14.01 -0.05
CA LEU A 22 22.25 -14.24 0.90
C LEU A 22 21.04 -14.89 0.21
N SER A 23 20.65 -14.40 -0.97
CA SER A 23 19.57 -15.00 -1.75
C SER A 23 19.90 -16.43 -2.18
N ASN A 24 21.15 -16.74 -2.53
CA ASN A 24 21.55 -18.09 -2.91
C ASN A 24 21.56 -19.06 -1.72
N GLU A 25 22.01 -18.62 -0.54
CA GLU A 25 22.10 -19.46 0.65
C GLU A 25 20.73 -19.65 1.34
N TYR A 26 19.93 -18.58 1.44
CA TYR A 26 18.68 -18.58 2.22
C TYR A 26 17.41 -18.50 1.36
N GLY A 27 17.55 -18.49 0.03
CA GLY A 27 16.45 -18.32 -0.92
C GLY A 27 15.91 -16.89 -1.03
N HIS A 28 16.30 -15.99 -0.13
CA HIS A 28 15.89 -14.60 -0.10
C HIS A 28 16.89 -13.72 0.66
N ASP A 29 16.87 -12.43 0.37
CA ASP A 29 17.69 -11.43 1.06
C ASP A 29 16.88 -10.73 2.16
N SER A 30 16.88 -11.31 3.36
CA SER A 30 16.18 -10.74 4.51
C SER A 30 16.74 -9.37 4.93
N ALA A 31 18.01 -9.09 4.63
CA ALA A 31 18.62 -7.79 4.93
C ALA A 31 18.02 -6.72 4.01
N ALA A 32 17.95 -6.96 2.70
CA ALA A 32 17.26 -6.03 1.79
C ALA A 32 15.77 -5.86 2.16
N GLN A 33 15.08 -6.93 2.56
CA GLN A 33 13.68 -6.84 3.03
C GLN A 33 13.55 -5.94 4.26
N CYS A 34 14.47 -6.02 5.23
CA CYS A 34 14.51 -5.15 6.41
C CYS A 34 14.56 -3.65 6.03
N PHE A 35 15.33 -3.29 4.99
CA PHE A 35 15.32 -1.91 4.48
C PHE A 35 13.94 -1.50 4.00
N SER A 36 13.21 -2.37 3.31
CA SER A 36 11.86 -2.07 2.82
C SER A 36 10.83 -2.00 3.94
N ASP A 37 10.84 -2.95 4.86
CA ASP A 37 9.94 -2.96 6.02
C ASP A 37 10.13 -1.74 6.91
N SER A 38 11.36 -1.24 7.00
CA SER A 38 11.65 -0.01 7.75
C SER A 38 10.88 1.21 7.25
N VAL A 39 10.50 1.25 5.96
CA VAL A 39 9.59 2.28 5.42
C VAL A 39 8.30 2.31 6.23
N LEU A 40 7.71 1.14 6.49
CA LEU A 40 6.46 1.02 7.25
C LEU A 40 6.68 1.31 8.74
N TRP A 41 7.82 0.90 9.30
CA TRP A 41 8.17 1.22 10.70
C TRP A 41 8.30 2.73 10.92
N TYR A 42 8.90 3.46 9.98
CA TYR A 42 8.95 4.92 10.02
C TYR A 42 7.55 5.54 10.00
N PHE A 43 6.60 4.99 9.23
CA PHE A 43 5.19 5.43 9.31
C PHE A 43 4.54 5.13 10.66
N ILE A 44 4.80 3.95 11.24
CA ILE A 44 4.26 3.55 12.55
C ILE A 44 4.67 4.55 13.64
N VAL A 45 5.92 5.04 13.61
CA VAL A 45 6.43 6.03 14.57
C VAL A 45 6.17 7.49 14.16
N GLY A 46 5.54 7.71 12.99
CA GLY A 46 5.18 9.04 12.50
C GLY A 46 6.31 9.82 11.80
N ASP A 47 7.45 9.20 11.52
CA ASP A 47 8.58 9.83 10.82
C ASP A 47 8.48 9.65 9.29
N THR A 48 7.57 10.41 8.69
CA THR A 48 7.33 10.34 7.23
C THR A 48 8.50 10.85 6.40
N ASN A 49 9.40 11.65 6.96
CA ASN A 49 10.59 12.15 6.28
C ASN A 49 11.61 11.03 6.10
N GLN A 50 11.88 10.27 7.17
CA GLN A 50 12.77 9.11 7.09
C GLN A 50 12.18 8.02 6.20
N ALA A 51 10.86 7.76 6.29
CA ALA A 51 10.18 6.84 5.37
C ALA A 51 10.43 7.20 3.90
N LYS A 52 10.31 8.50 3.56
CA LYS A 52 10.56 8.98 2.19
C LYS A 52 12.03 8.80 1.78
N LYS A 53 12.98 9.16 2.64
CA LYS A 53 14.42 8.96 2.35
C LYS A 53 14.74 7.49 2.12
N GLN A 54 14.16 6.61 2.92
CA GLN A 54 14.32 5.17 2.80
C GLN A 54 13.78 4.66 1.45
N ILE A 55 12.58 5.11 1.05
CA ILE A 55 12.00 4.82 -0.27
C ILE A 55 12.96 5.26 -1.39
N ASP A 56 13.44 6.50 -1.33
CA ASP A 56 14.34 7.04 -2.35
C ASP A 56 15.68 6.26 -2.39
N HIS A 57 16.23 5.89 -1.23
CA HIS A 57 17.45 5.09 -1.13
C HIS A 57 17.29 3.72 -1.78
N ILE A 58 16.23 2.97 -1.47
CA ILE A 58 16.00 1.63 -2.02
C ILE A 58 15.77 1.70 -3.53
N ILE A 59 14.98 2.67 -4.01
CA ILE A 59 14.71 2.84 -5.45
C ILE A 59 15.99 3.16 -6.23
N GLN A 60 16.90 3.96 -5.65
CA GLN A 60 18.14 4.37 -6.31
C GLN A 60 19.24 3.32 -6.20
N ASN A 61 19.34 2.64 -5.07
CA ASN A 61 20.51 1.82 -4.74
C ASN A 61 20.23 0.32 -4.74
N HIS A 62 19.02 -0.15 -4.46
CA HIS A 62 18.74 -1.59 -4.36
C HIS A 62 18.02 -2.10 -5.61
N LEU A 63 16.89 -1.48 -5.99
CA LEU A 63 16.07 -1.98 -7.10
C LEU A 63 16.82 -2.14 -8.43
N PRO A 64 17.73 -1.24 -8.85
CA PRO A 64 18.46 -1.40 -10.10
C PRO A 64 19.38 -2.63 -10.14
N LYS A 65 19.70 -3.21 -8.99
CA LYS A 65 20.65 -4.31 -8.81
C LYS A 65 19.96 -5.66 -8.55
N LEU A 66 18.62 -5.68 -8.49
CA LEU A 66 17.85 -6.91 -8.33
C LEU A 66 18.06 -7.85 -9.53
N ASN A 67 18.12 -9.15 -9.25
CA ASN A 67 18.05 -10.16 -10.29
C ASN A 67 16.65 -10.12 -10.92
N PRO A 68 16.52 -9.80 -12.22
CA PRO A 68 15.22 -9.62 -12.86
C PRO A 68 14.41 -10.93 -12.97
N ARG A 69 15.03 -12.09 -12.73
CA ARG A 69 14.36 -13.40 -12.69
C ARG A 69 13.75 -13.74 -11.33
N GLU A 70 14.17 -13.04 -10.27
CA GLU A 70 13.71 -13.28 -8.90
C GLU A 70 12.53 -12.36 -8.55
N VAL A 71 11.40 -12.60 -9.20
CA VAL A 71 10.23 -11.73 -9.05
C VAL A 71 9.63 -11.81 -7.64
N ASP A 72 9.69 -12.96 -6.96
CA ASP A 72 9.23 -13.09 -5.58
C ASP A 72 10.06 -12.23 -4.61
N ASN A 73 11.39 -12.27 -4.71
CA ASN A 73 12.28 -11.40 -3.93
C ASN A 73 12.06 -9.92 -4.26
N THR A 74 11.85 -9.61 -5.54
CA THR A 74 11.51 -8.27 -5.99
C THR A 74 10.20 -7.79 -5.38
N MET A 75 9.16 -8.64 -5.36
CA MET A 75 7.84 -8.33 -4.79
C MET A 75 7.92 -8.10 -3.29
N SER A 76 8.61 -8.98 -2.55
CA SER A 76 8.86 -8.81 -1.11
C SER A 76 9.58 -7.51 -0.82
N LEU A 77 10.53 -7.12 -1.69
CA LEU A 77 11.20 -5.84 -1.55
C LEU A 77 10.26 -4.69 -1.88
N ILE A 78 9.53 -4.68 -2.99
CA ILE A 78 8.76 -3.49 -3.38
C ILE A 78 7.44 -3.30 -2.64
N PHE A 79 6.80 -4.37 -2.14
CA PHE A 79 5.45 -4.27 -1.59
C PHE A 79 5.33 -3.24 -0.45
N PRO A 80 6.22 -3.24 0.57
CA PRO A 80 6.23 -2.19 1.59
C PRO A 80 6.49 -0.78 1.02
N LEU A 81 7.33 -0.64 -0.02
CA LEU A 81 7.53 0.66 -0.69
C LEU A 81 6.25 1.15 -1.35
N LEU A 82 5.52 0.29 -2.06
CA LEU A 82 4.27 0.69 -2.74
C LEU A 82 3.24 1.22 -1.73
N LEU A 83 3.12 0.53 -0.59
CA LEU A 83 2.28 0.97 0.52
C LEU A 83 2.74 2.33 1.07
N GLY A 84 4.04 2.48 1.35
CA GLY A 84 4.60 3.74 1.85
C GLY A 84 4.44 4.90 0.87
N MET A 85 4.72 4.68 -0.42
CA MET A 85 4.57 5.67 -1.48
C MET A 85 3.10 6.12 -1.65
N LYS A 86 2.14 5.19 -1.51
CA LYS A 86 0.72 5.53 -1.47
C LYS A 86 0.38 6.48 -0.31
N GLU A 87 0.93 6.25 0.88
CA GLU A 87 0.71 7.15 2.02
C GLU A 87 1.37 8.53 1.82
N LEU A 88 2.47 8.61 1.06
CA LEU A 88 3.12 9.88 0.68
C LEU A 88 2.43 10.62 -0.48
N ARG A 89 1.30 10.12 -0.98
CA ARG A 89 0.63 10.66 -2.17
C ARG A 89 1.50 10.62 -3.43
N MET A 90 2.18 9.49 -3.63
CA MET A 90 3.07 9.21 -4.76
C MET A 90 2.59 7.97 -5.52
N ALA A 91 1.27 7.77 -5.65
CA ALA A 91 0.70 6.54 -6.21
C ALA A 91 1.09 6.33 -7.68
N GLU A 92 1.19 7.40 -8.48
CA GLU A 92 1.68 7.30 -9.86
C GLU A 92 3.14 6.83 -9.93
N ARG A 93 4.01 7.34 -9.06
CA ARG A 93 5.40 6.87 -8.97
C ARG A 93 5.45 5.41 -8.51
N ALA A 94 4.58 5.01 -7.59
CA ALA A 94 4.48 3.62 -7.13
C ALA A 94 4.04 2.69 -8.25
N ASP A 95 3.05 3.10 -9.05
CA ASP A 95 2.59 2.35 -10.24
C ASP A 95 3.73 2.17 -11.26
N ASN A 96 4.53 3.22 -11.49
CA ASN A 96 5.71 3.13 -12.36
C ASN A 96 6.79 2.17 -11.81
N VAL A 97 7.01 2.15 -10.49
CA VAL A 97 7.93 1.19 -9.84
C VAL A 97 7.42 -0.24 -10.02
N LEU A 98 6.13 -0.49 -9.75
CA LEU A 98 5.51 -1.81 -9.92
C LEU A 98 5.63 -2.29 -11.37
N LYS A 99 5.30 -1.45 -12.35
CA LYS A 99 5.41 -1.79 -13.78
C LYS A 99 6.83 -2.16 -14.17
N ARG A 100 7.78 -1.26 -13.88
CA ARG A 100 9.19 -1.42 -14.29
C ARG A 100 9.85 -2.67 -13.70
N TYR A 101 9.59 -2.95 -12.42
CA TYR A 101 10.32 -4.01 -11.71
C TYR A 101 9.56 -5.34 -11.65
N VAL A 102 8.25 -5.37 -11.95
CA VAL A 102 7.45 -6.60 -11.88
C VAL A 102 6.75 -6.88 -13.19
N SER A 103 5.89 -5.98 -13.67
CA SER A 103 5.07 -6.24 -14.87
C SER A 103 5.93 -6.48 -16.11
N ASP A 104 6.89 -5.59 -16.37
CA ASP A 104 7.77 -5.67 -17.54
C ASP A 104 8.66 -6.93 -17.44
N ARG A 105 9.16 -7.23 -16.24
CA ARG A 105 10.00 -8.42 -15.98
C ARG A 105 9.24 -9.73 -16.12
N PHE A 106 7.98 -9.77 -15.67
CA PHE A 106 7.13 -10.93 -15.84
C PHE A 106 6.90 -11.24 -17.32
N HIS A 107 6.68 -10.21 -18.15
CA HIS A 107 6.57 -10.36 -19.60
C HIS A 107 7.87 -10.81 -20.27
N GLU A 108 9.02 -10.32 -19.82
CA GLU A 108 10.34 -10.66 -20.37
C GLU A 108 10.80 -12.09 -20.05
N PHE A 109 10.57 -12.56 -18.82
CA PHE A 109 11.21 -13.78 -18.30
C PHE A 109 10.24 -14.94 -18.01
N GLY A 110 8.92 -14.72 -18.04
CA GLY A 110 7.94 -15.79 -17.83
C GLY A 110 8.00 -16.45 -16.45
N CYS A 111 8.15 -15.65 -15.40
CA CYS A 111 8.37 -16.14 -14.04
C CYS A 111 7.10 -16.68 -13.36
N SER A 112 7.24 -17.70 -12.51
CA SER A 112 6.14 -18.24 -11.70
C SER A 112 5.88 -17.36 -10.46
N LEU A 113 5.01 -16.36 -10.59
CA LEU A 113 4.56 -15.50 -9.48
C LEU A 113 3.53 -16.18 -8.56
N ASN A 114 3.80 -17.40 -8.09
CA ASN A 114 2.70 -18.28 -7.65
C ASN A 114 1.88 -17.70 -6.48
N HIS A 115 2.48 -17.01 -5.52
CA HIS A 115 1.74 -16.47 -4.37
C HIS A 115 1.37 -14.98 -4.52
N TRP A 116 2.25 -14.14 -5.09
CA TRP A 116 1.99 -12.71 -5.32
C TRP A 116 0.96 -12.42 -6.41
N LEU A 117 0.73 -13.35 -7.35
CA LEU A 117 -0.24 -13.19 -8.43
C LEU A 117 -1.64 -12.83 -7.90
N THR A 118 -2.00 -13.38 -6.75
CA THR A 118 -3.28 -13.11 -6.08
C THR A 118 -3.40 -11.67 -5.57
N LEU A 119 -2.28 -11.06 -5.17
CA LEU A 119 -2.22 -9.68 -4.68
C LEU A 119 -2.02 -8.65 -5.79
N TYR A 120 -1.51 -9.05 -6.97
CA TYR A 120 -1.20 -8.12 -8.05
C TYR A 120 -2.40 -7.26 -8.47
N LYS A 121 -3.56 -7.87 -8.72
CA LYS A 121 -4.77 -7.12 -9.13
C LYS A 121 -5.27 -6.15 -8.04
N PRO A 122 -5.39 -6.53 -6.75
CA PRO A 122 -5.68 -5.57 -5.68
C PRO A 122 -4.68 -4.41 -5.61
N ILE A 123 -3.37 -4.69 -5.69
CA ILE A 123 -2.32 -3.66 -5.62
C ILE A 123 -2.48 -2.66 -6.77
N VAL A 124 -2.54 -3.13 -8.01
CA VAL A 124 -2.70 -2.27 -9.19
C VAL A 124 -3.98 -1.44 -9.10
N SER A 125 -5.09 -2.07 -8.72
CA SER A 125 -6.38 -1.37 -8.59
C SER A 125 -6.32 -0.31 -7.48
N LEU A 126 -5.65 -0.59 -6.37
CA LEU A 126 -5.50 0.35 -5.26
C LEU A 126 -4.64 1.55 -5.67
N LEU A 127 -3.53 1.32 -6.36
CA LEU A 127 -2.67 2.40 -6.88
C LEU A 127 -3.42 3.25 -7.90
N GLN A 128 -4.18 2.65 -8.83
CA GLN A 128 -5.02 3.40 -9.77
C GLN A 128 -6.03 4.30 -9.07
N VAL A 129 -6.75 3.77 -8.08
CA VAL A 129 -7.73 4.52 -7.30
C VAL A 129 -7.08 5.60 -6.45
N ALA A 130 -5.86 5.36 -5.94
CA ALA A 130 -5.07 6.34 -5.20
C ALA A 130 -4.58 7.48 -6.12
N THR A 131 -4.10 7.17 -7.33
CA THR A 131 -3.73 8.18 -8.34
C THR A 131 -4.93 9.06 -8.71
N MET A 132 -6.13 8.47 -8.90
CA MET A 132 -7.35 9.25 -9.13
C MET A 132 -7.69 10.17 -7.94
N ASP A 133 -7.47 9.71 -6.70
CA ASP A 133 -7.62 10.56 -5.50
C ASP A 133 -6.57 11.68 -5.42
N GLU A 134 -5.36 11.43 -5.88
CA GLU A 134 -4.28 12.41 -5.88
C GLU A 134 -4.56 13.52 -6.89
N MET A 135 -4.90 13.11 -8.12
CA MET A 135 -5.12 14.00 -9.26
C MET A 135 -6.52 14.62 -9.29
N GLN A 136 -7.47 14.06 -8.53
CA GLN A 136 -8.89 14.43 -8.57
C GLN A 136 -9.51 14.25 -9.96
N VAL A 137 -8.98 13.31 -10.74
CA VAL A 137 -9.48 12.92 -12.07
C VAL A 137 -9.98 11.48 -11.98
N TYR A 138 -11.25 11.27 -12.28
CA TYR A 138 -11.91 9.97 -12.11
C TYR A 138 -12.38 9.41 -13.44
N HIS A 139 -11.88 8.22 -13.78
CA HIS A 139 -12.31 7.49 -14.97
C HIS A 139 -13.43 6.52 -14.59
N ARG A 140 -14.68 6.88 -14.95
CA ARG A 140 -15.87 6.10 -14.60
C ARG A 140 -15.76 4.63 -15.00
N LYS A 141 -15.33 4.36 -16.24
CA LYS A 141 -15.16 3.00 -16.76
C LYS A 141 -14.19 2.17 -15.91
N THR A 142 -13.03 2.73 -15.56
CA THR A 142 -12.04 2.06 -14.70
C THR A 142 -12.60 1.77 -13.31
N LEU A 143 -13.36 2.70 -12.71
CA LEU A 143 -14.00 2.46 -11.41
C LEU A 143 -15.06 1.36 -11.48
N GLU A 144 -15.85 1.31 -12.55
CA GLU A 144 -16.85 0.25 -12.78
C GLU A 144 -16.20 -1.12 -12.98
N GLU A 145 -15.06 -1.19 -13.68
CA GLU A 145 -14.28 -2.41 -13.86
C GLU A 145 -13.68 -2.92 -12.53
N ILE A 146 -13.12 -2.02 -11.72
CA ILE A 146 -12.58 -2.38 -10.40
C ILE A 146 -13.71 -2.82 -9.47
N GLU A 147 -14.83 -2.08 -9.45
CA GLU A 147 -16.03 -2.45 -8.68
C GLU A 147 -16.53 -3.84 -9.06
N PHE A 148 -16.71 -4.11 -10.35
CA PHE A 148 -17.15 -5.41 -10.84
C PHE A 148 -16.21 -6.54 -10.39
N TRP A 149 -14.90 -6.31 -10.48
CA TRP A 149 -13.91 -7.29 -10.02
C TRP A 149 -14.01 -7.55 -8.51
N ILE A 150 -14.13 -6.50 -7.68
CA ILE A 150 -14.29 -6.65 -6.22
C ILE A 150 -15.53 -7.49 -5.89
N LEU A 151 -16.67 -7.16 -6.51
CA LEU A 151 -17.93 -7.85 -6.22
C LEU A 151 -17.91 -9.32 -6.63
N LYS A 152 -17.16 -9.66 -7.67
CA LYS A 152 -17.08 -11.03 -8.19
C LYS A 152 -16.00 -11.89 -7.53
N HIS A 153 -14.88 -11.28 -7.12
CA HIS A 153 -13.66 -12.01 -6.77
C HIS A 153 -12.98 -11.54 -5.47
N GLY A 154 -13.41 -10.43 -4.88
CA GLY A 154 -12.64 -9.70 -3.85
C GLY A 154 -12.32 -10.47 -2.56
N ALA A 155 -13.03 -11.57 -2.26
CA ALA A 155 -12.83 -12.35 -1.03
C ALA A 155 -12.23 -13.75 -1.23
N SER A 156 -12.19 -14.28 -2.46
CA SER A 156 -12.03 -15.72 -2.72
C SER A 156 -10.74 -16.10 -3.44
N CYS A 157 -9.84 -15.15 -3.71
CA CYS A 157 -8.67 -15.39 -4.56
C CYS A 157 -7.32 -15.47 -3.82
N PHE A 158 -7.27 -15.33 -2.49
CA PHE A 158 -6.01 -15.26 -1.75
C PHE A 158 -5.58 -16.59 -1.15
N SER A 159 -4.29 -16.90 -1.25
CA SER A 159 -3.69 -18.02 -0.51
C SER A 159 -3.71 -17.74 0.99
N PRO A 160 -3.65 -18.76 1.87
CA PRO A 160 -3.61 -18.55 3.32
C PRO A 160 -2.51 -17.58 3.78
N ALA A 161 -1.34 -17.60 3.11
CA ALA A 161 -0.22 -16.71 3.41
C ALA A 161 -0.50 -15.23 3.07
N MET A 162 -1.34 -14.98 2.05
CA MET A 162 -1.63 -13.62 1.55
C MET A 162 -3.05 -13.15 1.88
N GLN A 163 -3.84 -13.98 2.57
CA GLN A 163 -5.24 -13.71 2.83
C GLN A 163 -5.44 -12.42 3.62
N ARG A 164 -4.61 -12.20 4.65
CA ARG A 164 -4.68 -10.99 5.47
C ARG A 164 -4.44 -9.74 4.63
N ASP A 165 -3.31 -9.67 3.93
CA ASP A 165 -2.98 -8.50 3.11
C ASP A 165 -3.99 -8.28 1.98
N GLY A 166 -4.42 -9.36 1.33
CA GLY A 166 -5.46 -9.32 0.31
C GLY A 166 -6.75 -8.71 0.83
N TYR A 167 -7.20 -9.14 2.01
CA TYR A 167 -8.41 -8.61 2.66
C TYR A 167 -8.27 -7.14 3.05
N ILE A 168 -7.10 -6.71 3.52
CA ILE A 168 -6.86 -5.31 3.87
C ILE A 168 -6.86 -4.43 2.61
N LEU A 169 -6.18 -4.86 1.54
CA LEU A 169 -6.14 -4.15 0.26
C LEU A 169 -7.53 -4.03 -0.38
N VAL A 170 -8.29 -5.13 -0.42
CA VAL A 170 -9.66 -5.12 -0.97
C VAL A 170 -10.61 -4.35 -0.06
N GLY A 171 -10.47 -4.46 1.27
CA GLY A 171 -11.20 -3.63 2.23
C GLY A 171 -10.97 -2.14 2.01
N GLU A 172 -9.71 -1.73 1.77
CA GLU A 172 -9.37 -0.34 1.42
C GLU A 172 -10.04 0.09 0.09
N LEU A 173 -10.02 -0.77 -0.93
CA LEU A 173 -10.68 -0.52 -2.21
C LEU A 173 -12.20 -0.35 -2.05
N CYS A 174 -12.86 -1.26 -1.32
CA CYS A 174 -14.29 -1.19 -0.98
C CYS A 174 -14.64 0.16 -0.35
N TRP A 175 -13.85 0.59 0.65
CA TRP A 175 -14.03 1.90 1.29
C TRP A 175 -13.85 3.05 0.31
N ARG A 176 -12.77 3.05 -0.48
CA ARG A 176 -12.49 4.12 -1.44
C ARG A 176 -13.55 4.21 -2.52
N ILE A 177 -14.05 3.10 -3.06
CA ILE A 177 -15.09 3.15 -4.10
C ILE A 177 -16.44 3.56 -3.49
N SER A 178 -16.83 2.96 -2.37
CA SER A 178 -18.09 3.28 -1.70
C SER A 178 -18.20 4.76 -1.30
N ARG A 179 -17.11 5.40 -0.83
CA ARG A 179 -17.17 6.82 -0.44
C ARG A 179 -17.48 7.78 -1.60
N ARG A 180 -17.28 7.34 -2.85
CA ARG A 180 -17.53 8.14 -4.06
C ARG A 180 -18.96 7.99 -4.60
N LYS A 181 -19.66 6.95 -4.17
CA LYS A 181 -21.03 6.70 -4.60
C LYS A 181 -22.02 7.56 -3.83
N SER A 182 -23.18 7.79 -4.47
CA SER A 182 -24.33 8.38 -3.80
C SER A 182 -24.72 7.54 -2.59
N SER A 183 -25.29 8.16 -1.56
CA SER A 183 -25.73 7.43 -0.37
C SER A 183 -26.94 6.55 -0.58
N VAL A 184 -27.76 6.90 -1.55
CA VAL A 184 -28.93 6.10 -1.97
C VAL A 184 -28.53 4.98 -2.94
N ASP A 185 -27.25 4.89 -3.35
CA ASP A 185 -26.77 3.82 -4.20
C ASP A 185 -26.60 2.53 -3.37
N GLU A 186 -27.39 1.50 -3.65
CA GLU A 186 -27.31 0.20 -2.98
C GLU A 186 -25.91 -0.41 -3.06
N LYS A 187 -25.20 -0.19 -4.17
CA LYS A 187 -23.83 -0.67 -4.35
C LYS A 187 -22.87 -0.05 -3.36
N ARG A 188 -23.14 1.19 -2.92
CA ARG A 188 -22.35 1.83 -1.85
C ARG A 188 -22.47 1.03 -0.56
N GLN A 189 -23.70 0.67 -0.18
CA GLN A 189 -23.96 -0.05 1.06
C GLN A 189 -23.35 -1.44 1.01
N HIS A 190 -23.49 -2.14 -0.12
CA HIS A 190 -22.93 -3.46 -0.34
C HIS A 190 -21.39 -3.45 -0.29
N LEU A 191 -20.72 -2.53 -0.99
CA LEU A 191 -19.26 -2.36 -0.91
C LEU A 191 -18.81 -2.02 0.51
N ALA A 192 -19.52 -1.15 1.23
CA ALA A 192 -19.18 -0.79 2.60
C ALA A 192 -19.33 -1.97 3.57
N ALA A 193 -20.37 -2.78 3.41
CA ALA A 193 -20.56 -4.00 4.20
C ALA A 193 -19.45 -5.02 3.91
N MET A 194 -19.19 -5.32 2.64
CA MET A 194 -18.10 -6.21 2.22
C MET A 194 -16.74 -5.73 2.76
N GLY A 195 -16.46 -4.43 2.71
CA GLY A 195 -15.23 -3.87 3.27
C GLY A 195 -15.12 -4.09 4.78
N ILE A 196 -16.20 -3.95 5.54
CA ILE A 196 -16.23 -4.24 6.98
C ILE A 196 -15.92 -5.72 7.24
N ASP A 197 -16.56 -6.62 6.50
CA ASP A 197 -16.42 -8.06 6.71
C ASP A 197 -14.99 -8.53 6.42
N LEU A 198 -14.40 -8.07 5.31
CA LEU A 198 -13.01 -8.37 4.97
C LEU A 198 -12.02 -7.84 6.02
N LEU A 199 -12.20 -6.59 6.47
CA LEU A 199 -11.31 -5.99 7.47
C LEU A 199 -11.42 -6.67 8.83
N ASN A 200 -12.64 -7.00 9.28
CA ASN A 200 -12.83 -7.78 10.51
C ASN A 200 -12.18 -9.16 10.41
N SER A 201 -12.27 -9.80 9.25
CA SER A 201 -11.64 -11.10 8.99
C SER A 201 -10.12 -11.00 9.05
N ALA A 202 -9.53 -9.97 8.43
CA ALA A 202 -8.09 -9.70 8.50
C ALA A 202 -7.62 -9.42 9.94
N LEU A 203 -8.39 -8.65 10.71
CA LEU A 203 -8.09 -8.31 12.10
C LEU A 203 -8.20 -9.51 13.06
N SER A 204 -9.09 -10.46 12.74
CA SER A 204 -9.32 -11.66 13.56
C SER A 204 -8.35 -12.80 13.23
N ALA A 205 -7.72 -12.77 12.05
CA ALA A 205 -6.75 -13.78 11.65
C ALA A 205 -5.53 -13.74 12.59
N LYS A 206 -5.13 -14.90 13.13
CA LYS A 206 -3.87 -15.04 13.85
C LYS A 206 -2.71 -14.89 12.86
N GLY A 207 -1.72 -14.10 13.18
CA GLY A 207 -0.54 -13.95 12.34
C GLY A 207 0.57 -13.19 13.05
N GLY A 208 1.74 -13.15 12.43
CA GLY A 208 2.96 -12.63 13.04
C GLY A 208 2.91 -11.12 13.31
N ASN A 209 3.85 -10.67 14.15
CA ASN A 209 4.05 -9.25 14.50
C ASN A 209 4.52 -8.39 13.31
N ALA A 210 4.88 -9.00 12.17
CA ALA A 210 5.44 -8.31 11.01
C ALA A 210 4.45 -7.35 10.32
N ASP A 211 3.14 -7.45 10.61
CA ASP A 211 2.09 -6.75 9.86
C ASP A 211 1.49 -5.54 10.60
N GLU A 212 2.15 -5.01 11.64
CA GLU A 212 1.56 -3.96 12.50
C GLU A 212 1.05 -2.74 11.70
N PHE A 213 1.78 -2.32 10.66
CA PHE A 213 1.36 -1.21 9.80
C PHE A 213 0.03 -1.51 9.10
N MET A 214 -0.10 -2.69 8.49
CA MET A 214 -1.29 -3.12 7.77
C MET A 214 -2.48 -3.27 8.72
N MET A 215 -2.24 -3.76 9.94
CA MET A 215 -3.28 -3.88 10.97
C MET A 215 -3.81 -2.52 11.43
N ARG A 216 -2.92 -1.57 11.74
CA ARG A 216 -3.32 -0.18 12.06
C ARG A 216 -4.07 0.47 10.88
N LYS A 217 -3.66 0.15 9.65
CA LYS A 217 -4.35 0.62 8.44
C LYS A 217 -5.76 0.04 8.36
N ALA A 218 -5.93 -1.25 8.63
CA ALA A 218 -7.22 -1.93 8.62
C ALA A 218 -8.17 -1.34 9.67
N GLU A 219 -7.71 -1.11 10.90
CA GLU A 219 -8.47 -0.44 11.96
C GLU A 219 -8.91 0.97 11.56
N PHE A 220 -7.97 1.76 11.01
CA PHE A 220 -8.27 3.09 10.52
C PHE A 220 -9.35 3.08 9.44
N ILE A 221 -9.24 2.20 8.44
CA ILE A 221 -10.23 2.10 7.36
C ILE A 221 -11.58 1.67 7.93
N LEU A 222 -11.60 0.65 8.79
CA LEU A 222 -12.80 0.14 9.41
C LEU A 222 -13.56 1.24 10.17
N GLN A 223 -12.84 2.05 10.95
CA GLN A 223 -13.42 3.20 11.65
C GLN A 223 -14.01 4.21 10.67
N ASN A 224 -13.31 4.52 9.57
CA ASN A 224 -13.81 5.43 8.54
C ASN A 224 -15.06 4.90 7.83
N ILE A 225 -15.20 3.59 7.62
CA ILE A 225 -16.43 3.01 7.05
C ILE A 225 -17.59 3.14 8.03
N LYS A 226 -17.38 2.89 9.33
CA LYS A 226 -18.40 3.05 10.38
C LYS A 226 -18.87 4.50 10.48
N ASP A 227 -17.93 5.44 10.58
CA ASP A 227 -18.19 6.89 10.55
C ASP A 227 -18.99 7.35 9.32
N MET A 228 -18.81 6.68 8.17
CA MET A 228 -19.54 6.98 6.95
C MET A 228 -21.01 6.56 6.99
N LYS A 229 -21.36 5.56 7.79
CA LYS A 229 -22.75 5.13 8.01
C LYS A 229 -23.48 6.09 8.94
N ASP A 230 -22.79 6.62 9.94
CA ASP A 230 -23.38 7.45 10.99
C ASP A 230 -23.57 8.93 10.62
N ARG A 231 -22.95 9.40 9.53
CA ARG A 231 -23.01 10.81 9.11
C ARG A 231 -24.15 11.08 8.11
N PRO A 232 -25.26 11.75 8.50
CA PRO A 232 -26.30 12.18 7.56
C PRO A 232 -25.74 13.17 6.52
N HIS A 233 -26.25 13.08 5.29
CA HIS A 233 -25.66 13.65 4.06
C HIS A 233 -25.38 15.16 4.08
N LEU A 234 -26.11 15.93 4.90
CA LEU A 234 -25.98 17.39 4.91
C LEU A 234 -24.65 17.89 5.48
N LYS A 235 -23.98 17.18 6.41
CA LYS A 235 -22.73 17.69 7.03
C LYS A 235 -21.47 17.46 6.17
N ARG A 236 -21.53 16.58 5.17
CA ARG A 236 -20.33 16.07 4.46
C ARG A 236 -19.74 17.08 3.46
N ARG A 237 -20.59 17.92 2.83
CA ARG A 237 -20.13 18.98 1.92
C ARG A 237 -19.31 20.05 2.65
N ASN A 238 -19.67 20.35 3.89
CA ASN A 238 -18.99 21.34 4.72
C ASN A 238 -17.69 20.78 5.34
N SER A 239 -17.68 19.50 5.74
CA SER A 239 -16.47 18.87 6.28
C SER A 239 -15.37 18.64 5.24
N LEU A 240 -15.73 18.33 3.98
CA LEU A 240 -14.74 18.20 2.89
C LEU A 240 -14.08 19.54 2.56
N LYS A 241 -14.84 20.65 2.58
CA LYS A 241 -14.28 22.00 2.44
C LYS A 241 -13.36 22.35 3.61
N ALA A 242 -13.75 22.02 4.85
CA ALA A 242 -12.94 22.28 6.04
C ALA A 242 -11.66 21.43 6.12
N ALA A 243 -11.73 20.14 5.78
CA ALA A 243 -10.56 19.25 5.73
C ALA A 243 -9.57 19.69 4.64
N LYS A 244 -10.06 20.11 3.47
CA LYS A 244 -9.23 20.67 2.40
C LYS A 244 -8.52 21.96 2.84
N ALA A 245 -9.19 22.81 3.61
CA ALA A 245 -8.58 24.01 4.21
C ALA A 245 -7.51 23.68 5.27
N LYS A 246 -7.71 22.64 6.09
CA LYS A 246 -6.76 22.22 7.14
C LYS A 246 -5.49 21.60 6.56
N VAL A 247 -5.62 20.79 5.50
CA VAL A 247 -4.47 20.21 4.77
C VAL A 247 -3.68 21.30 4.03
N LEU A 248 -4.35 22.26 3.39
CA LEU A 248 -3.68 23.41 2.74
C LEU A 248 -3.01 24.35 3.76
N GLY A 249 -3.57 24.47 4.97
CA GLY A 249 -2.95 25.18 6.09
C GLY A 249 -1.65 24.51 6.54
N TYR A 250 -1.66 23.19 6.70
CA TYR A 250 -0.49 22.40 7.14
C TYR A 250 0.69 22.51 6.15
N VAL A 251 0.41 22.55 4.84
CA VAL A 251 1.42 22.71 3.77
C VAL A 251 2.00 24.14 3.73
N ARG A 252 1.27 25.16 4.18
CA ARG A 252 1.79 26.54 4.25
C ARG A 252 2.70 26.76 5.46
N THR A 253 2.45 26.09 6.58
CA THR A 253 3.30 26.16 7.78
C THR A 253 4.67 25.51 7.58
N THR A 254 4.76 24.41 6.83
CA THR A 254 6.05 23.73 6.55
C THR A 254 6.95 24.47 5.55
N ARG A 255 6.42 25.39 4.75
CA ARG A 255 7.22 26.24 3.84
C ARG A 255 7.84 27.47 4.50
N LYS A 256 7.41 27.86 5.71
CA LYS A 256 7.96 29.04 6.41
C LYS A 256 9.15 28.72 7.31
N THR A 257 9.42 27.46 7.62
CA THR A 257 10.51 27.05 8.53
C THR A 257 11.83 26.71 7.83
N THR A 258 11.91 26.77 6.51
CA THR A 258 13.12 26.48 5.70
C THR A 258 13.82 27.73 5.14
N LYS A 259 13.51 28.92 5.67
CA LYS A 259 14.28 30.15 5.43
C LYS A 259 14.92 30.63 6.73
N LYS A 260 16.03 30.02 7.12
CA LYS A 260 17.06 30.60 7.98
C LYS A 260 18.41 30.05 7.52
#